data_AF-A0A0B5D3N1-F1
#
_entry.id   AF-A0A0B5D3N1-F1
#
_cell.length_a   1.000
_cell.length_b   1.000
_cell.length_c   1.000
_cell.angle_alpha   90.00
_cell.angle_beta   90.00
_cell.angle_gamma   90.00
#
_symmetry.space_group_name_H-M   'P 1'
#
loop_
_entity.id
_entity.type
_entity.pdbx_description
1 polymer ?
#
loop_
_entity_poly.entity_id
_entity_poly.type
_entity_poly.pdbx_seq_one_letter_code
_entity_poly.pdbx_strand_id
1 'polypeptide(L)' 'MVSSIREDFPQVADAIHVWALTIANFFRPLGIDFPPAHWGLW' A
#
# COMPACT_ATOMS: atom_id res chain seq x y z
N MET A 1 20.18 -8.92 2.19
CA MET A 1 18.96 -8.75 1.38
C MET A 1 17.89 -8.25 2.31
N VAL A 2 17.39 -7.03 2.10
CA VAL A 2 16.18 -6.58 2.79
C VAL A 2 15.07 -7.48 2.24
N SER A 3 14.38 -8.23 3.11
CA SER A 3 13.30 -9.09 2.68
C SER A 3 12.09 -8.20 2.38
N SER A 4 11.45 -8.45 1.24
CA SER A 4 10.27 -7.70 0.83
C SER A 4 9.03 -8.52 1.16
N ILE A 5 8.05 -7.89 1.82
CA ILE A 5 6.75 -8.53 2.10
C ILE A 5 6.06 -9.01 0.80
N ARG A 6 6.37 -8.38 -0.33
CA ARG A 6 5.90 -8.79 -1.65
C ARG A 6 6.43 -10.16 -2.06
N GLU A 7 7.69 -10.45 -1.75
CA GLU A 7 8.34 -11.71 -2.11
C GLU A 7 8.01 -12.81 -1.11
N ASP A 8 8.03 -12.48 0.19
CA ASP A 8 7.81 -13.46 1.25
C ASP A 8 6.32 -13.80 1.44
N PHE A 9 5.43 -12.83 1.23
CA PHE A 9 4.00 -12.94 1.55
C PHE A 9 3.11 -12.24 0.50
N PRO A 10 3.04 -12.73 -0.75
CA PRO A 10 2.36 -12.04 -1.85
C PRO A 10 0.87 -11.78 -1.60
N GLN A 11 0.18 -12.66 -0.89
CA GLN A 11 -1.24 -12.49 -0.55
C GLN A 11 -1.44 -11.36 0.48
N VAL A 12 -0.52 -11.23 1.43
CA VAL A 12 -0.54 -10.15 2.43
C VAL A 12 -0.20 -8.82 1.77
N ALA A 13 0.77 -8.82 0.85
CA ALA A 13 1.13 -7.64 0.07
C ALA A 13 -0.06 -7.11 -0.75
N ASP A 14 -0.85 -8.00 -1.36
CA ASP A 14 -2.06 -7.63 -2.11
C ASP A 14 -3.14 -7.02 -1.20
N ALA A 15 -3.36 -7.62 -0.01
CA ALA A 15 -4.29 -7.09 0.98
C ALA A 15 -3.88 -5.69 1.48
N ILE A 16 -2.60 -5.48 1.76
CA ILE A 16 -2.04 -4.18 2.16
C ILE A 16 -2.18 -3.16 1.03
N HIS A 17 -1.95 -3.57 -0.22
CA HIS A 17 -2.08 -2.70 -1.38
C HIS A 17 -3.52 -2.17 -1.52
N VAL A 18 -4.51 -3.05 -1.45
CA VAL A 18 -5.93 -2.68 -1.54
C VAL A 18 -6.32 -1.79 -0.36
N TRP A 19 -5.92 -2.16 0.86
CA TRP A 19 -6.19 -1.35 2.06
C TRP A 19 -5.60 0.06 1.94
N ALA A 20 -4.35 0.19 1.50
CA ALA A 20 -3.69 1.47 1.32
C ALA A 20 -4.39 2.34 0.26
N LEU A 21 -4.85 1.73 -0.85
CA LEU A 21 -5.66 2.44 -1.85
C LEU A 21 -6.99 2.93 -1.28
N THR A 22 -7.68 2.12 -0.48
CA THR A 22 -8.94 2.51 0.16
C THR A 22 -8.76 3.71 1.09
N ILE A 23 -7.69 3.70 1.90
CA ILE A 23 -7.35 4.82 2.79
C ILE A 23 -6.98 6.07 1.99
N ALA A 24 -6.14 5.94 0.96
CA ALA A 24 -5.78 7.07 0.11
C ALA A 24 -7.01 7.69 -0.57
N ASN A 25 -7.94 6.85 -1.05
CA ASN A 25 -9.19 7.32 -1.65
C ASN A 25 -10.10 8.03 -0.64
N PHE A 26 -10.14 7.57 0.62
CA PHE A 26 -10.95 8.20 1.67
C PHE A 26 -10.48 9.63 1.98
N PHE A 27 -9.16 9.85 1.98
CA PHE A 27 -8.57 11.13 2.37
C PHE A 27 -8.34 12.11 1.20
N ARG A 28 -8.34 11.65 -0.06
CA ARG A 28 -8.22 12.54 -1.23
C ARG A 28 -9.22 13.71 -1.25
N PRO A 29 -10.52 13.52 -0.93
CA PRO A 29 -11.48 14.63 -0.88
C PRO A 29 -11.13 15.69 0.18
N LEU A 30 -10.32 15.32 1.17
CA LEU A 30 -9.84 16.22 2.22
C LEU A 30 -8.54 16.95 1.82
N GLY A 31 -8.10 16.79 0.56
CA GLY A 31 -6.90 17.43 0.02
C GLY A 31 -5.59 16.76 0.44
N ILE A 32 -5.64 15.56 1.04
CA ILE A 32 -4.47 14.80 1.45
C ILE A 32 -4.07 13.86 0.31
N ASP A 33 -2.87 14.04 -0.21
CA ASP A 33 -2.33 13.20 -1.28
C ASP A 33 -1.31 12.20 -0.72
N PHE A 34 -1.68 10.92 -0.75
CA PHE A 34 -0.82 9.84 -0.28
C PHE A 34 0.10 9.34 -1.40
N PRO A 35 1.32 8.91 -1.06
CA PRO A 35 2.18 8.20 -1.99
C PRO A 35 1.51 6.91 -2.51
N PRO A 36 1.96 6.37 -3.66
CA PRO A 36 1.37 5.18 -4.25
C PRO A 36 1.36 3.98 -3.30
N ALA A 37 0.29 3.18 -3.32
CA ALA A 37 0.12 2.04 -2.42
C ALA A 37 1.22 0.97 -2.51
N HIS A 38 2.02 0.94 -3.58
CA HIS A 38 3.15 0.02 -3.73
C HIS A 38 4.43 0.51 -3.03
N TRP A 39 4.46 1.71 -2.44
CA TRP A 39 5.67 2.29 -1.86
C TRP A 39 6.15 1.56 -0.60
N GLY A 40 5.23 1.01 0.19
CA GLY A 40 5.54 0.24 1.42
C GLY A 40 5.69 -1.27 1.22
N LEU A 41 5.73 -1.74 -0.03
CA LEU A 41 5.85 -3.17 -0.38
C LEU A 41 7.29 -3.58 -0.74
N TRP A 42 8.26 -2.70 -0.50
CA TRP A 42 9.68 -2.90 -0.82
C TRP A 42 10.49 -3.24 0.43
#